data_AF-A0A5C7M318-F1
#
_entry.id   AF-A0A5C7M318-F1
#
_cell.length_a   1.000
_cell.length_b   1.000
_cell.length_c   1.000
_cell.angle_alpha   90.00
_cell.angle_beta   90.00
_cell.angle_gamma   90.00
#
_symmetry.space_group_name_H-M   'P 1'
#
loop_
_entity.id
_entity.type
_entity.pdbx_description
1 polymer ?
#
loop_
_entity_poly.entity_id
_entity_poly.type
_entity_poly.pdbx_seq_one_letter_code
_entity_poly.pdbx_strand_id
1 'polypeptide(L)'
;MAKIYALPEGMKVPDPDYSKPWTEIMAAEEKFLDELREVLRKRCPDKLVGAQVHTPRGDGHAVYMVAREKPLELVHVPIGDAWRADPVWERGLRLSDVKRMVVGRVGL
;
A
#
# COMPACT_ATOMS: atom_id res chain seq x y z
N MET A 1 -2.53 -8.47 -15.46
CA MET A 1 -3.12 -8.74 -14.13
C MET A 1 -2.09 -8.36 -13.08
N ALA A 2 -2.51 -7.63 -12.04
CA ALA A 2 -1.64 -7.32 -10.93
C ALA A 2 -1.33 -8.59 -10.12
N LYS A 3 -0.08 -8.78 -9.70
CA LYS A 3 0.26 -9.76 -8.67
C LYS A 3 0.31 -9.05 -7.32
N ILE A 4 -0.39 -9.60 -6.34
CA ILE A 4 -0.40 -9.07 -4.97
C ILE A 4 0.44 -9.98 -4.10
N TYR A 5 1.43 -9.39 -3.45
CA TYR A 5 2.32 -10.05 -2.51
C TYR A 5 2.00 -9.63 -1.07
N ALA A 6 2.42 -10.47 -0.13
CA ALA A 6 2.53 -10.08 1.27
C ALA A 6 3.69 -9.08 1.46
N LEU A 7 3.83 -8.59 2.69
CA LEU A 7 4.97 -7.76 3.07
C LEU A 7 6.31 -8.50 2.85
N PRO A 8 7.40 -7.76 2.58
CA PRO A 8 8.74 -8.32 2.59
C PRO A 8 9.03 -9.06 3.90
N GLU A 9 9.77 -10.17 3.82
CA GLU A 9 10.14 -10.95 5.01
C GLU A 9 10.92 -10.09 6.01
N GLY A 10 10.64 -10.29 7.30
CA GLY A 10 11.30 -9.60 8.41
C GLY A 10 10.79 -8.19 8.71
N MET A 11 9.90 -7.63 7.89
CA MET A 11 9.27 -6.35 8.18
C MET A 11 8.21 -6.51 9.28
N LYS A 12 8.30 -5.69 10.33
CA LYS A 12 7.35 -5.71 11.45
C LYS A 12 6.24 -4.70 11.19
N VAL A 13 5.01 -5.19 11.12
CA VAL A 13 3.83 -4.33 11.10
C VAL A 13 3.70 -3.66 12.48
N PRO A 14 3.51 -2.34 12.56
CA PRO A 14 3.24 -1.70 13.83
C PRO A 14 1.92 -2.23 14.40
N ASP A 15 1.94 -2.68 15.66
CA ASP A 15 0.74 -3.03 16.40
C ASP A 15 0.20 -1.75 17.06
N PRO A 16 -1.03 -1.30 16.76
CA PRO A 16 -1.57 -0.06 17.30
C PRO A 16 -1.83 -0.18 18.80
N ASP A 17 -1.01 0.51 19.60
CA ASP A 17 -1.26 0.69 21.03
C ASP A 17 -2.30 1.81 21.22
N TYR A 18 -3.58 1.42 21.31
CA TYR A 18 -4.70 2.34 21.50
C TYR A 18 -4.72 3.07 22.86
N SER A 19 -3.79 2.77 23.77
CA SER A 19 -3.59 3.58 24.98
C SER A 19 -2.82 4.88 24.71
N LYS A 20 -2.19 4.99 23.53
CA LYS A 20 -1.41 6.16 23.11
C LYS A 20 -2.24 7.19 22.35
N PRO A 21 -1.77 8.45 22.29
CA PRO A 21 -2.35 9.45 21.41
C PRO A 21 -2.37 8.97 19.96
N TRP A 22 -3.47 9.26 19.25
CA TRP A 22 -3.64 8.89 17.84
C TRP A 22 -2.48 9.35 16.95
N THR A 23 -1.88 10.50 17.26
CA THR A 23 -0.71 11.04 16.56
C THR A 23 0.52 10.13 16.63
N GLU A 24 0.73 9.42 17.73
CA GLU A 24 1.84 8.47 17.85
C GLU A 24 1.60 7.20 17.04
N ILE A 25 0.36 6.72 17.02
CA ILE A 25 -0.05 5.57 16.21
C ILE A 25 0.16 5.90 14.73
N MET A 26 -0.33 7.06 14.27
CA MET A 26 -0.14 7.51 12.88
C MET A 26 1.34 7.72 12.52
N ALA A 27 2.16 8.23 13.45
CA ALA A 27 3.59 8.40 13.21
C ALA A 27 4.31 7.05 13.04
N ALA A 28 3.90 6.03 13.80
CA ALA A 28 4.44 4.67 13.65
C ALA A 28 4.03 4.03 12.32
N GLU A 29 2.77 4.22 11.90
CA GLU A 29 2.28 3.78 10.59
C GLU A 29 3.00 4.48 9.43
N GLU A 30 3.17 5.80 9.48
CA GLU A 30 3.88 6.55 8.42
C GLU A 30 5.34 6.10 8.33
N LYS A 31 6.02 5.91 9.47
CA LYS A 31 7.38 5.39 9.48
C LYS A 31 7.48 4.01 8.82
N PHE A 32 6.53 3.12 9.10
CA PHE A 32 6.47 1.81 8.47
C PHE A 32 6.23 1.92 6.94
N LEU A 33 5.36 2.83 6.51
CA LEU A 33 5.12 3.09 5.09
C LEU A 33 6.36 3.62 4.37
N ASP A 34 7.13 4.50 5.01
CA ASP A 34 8.39 5.01 4.50
C ASP A 34 9.46 3.91 4.39
N GLU A 35 9.59 3.05 5.41
CA GLU A 35 10.50 1.91 5.37
C GLU A 35 10.13 0.94 4.22
N LEU A 36 8.84 0.63 4.06
CA LEU A 36 8.36 -0.19 2.97
C LEU A 36 8.65 0.45 1.61
N ARG A 37 8.38 1.74 1.46
CA ARG A 37 8.66 2.51 0.25
C ARG A 37 10.12 2.43 -0.15
N GLU A 38 11.03 2.60 0.81
CA GLU A 38 12.48 2.52 0.56
C GLU A 38 12.93 1.11 0.17
N VAL A 39 12.40 0.06 0.82
CA VAL A 39 12.66 -1.34 0.44
C VAL A 39 12.21 -1.61 -0.99
N LEU A 40 11.01 -1.17 -1.36
CA LEU A 40 10.47 -1.39 -2.70
C LEU A 40 11.23 -0.61 -3.77
N ARG A 41 11.60 0.66 -3.51
CA ARG A 41 12.38 1.49 -4.44
C ARG A 41 13.77 0.94 -4.70
N LYS A 42 14.43 0.39 -3.67
CA LYS A 42 15.72 -0.31 -3.83
C LYS A 42 15.60 -1.54 -4.73
N ARG A 43 14.46 -2.25 -4.65
CA ARG A 43 14.17 -3.41 -5.52
C ARG A 43 13.81 -3.01 -6.95
N CYS A 44 13.08 -1.92 -7.15
CA CYS A 44 12.62 -1.46 -8.47
C CYS A 44 12.52 0.08 -8.52
N PRO A 45 13.34 0.77 -9.33
CA PRO A 45 13.34 2.23 -9.39
C PRO A 45 12.27 2.82 -10.34
N ASP A 46 11.16 2.10 -10.57
CA ASP A 46 10.07 2.59 -11.42
C ASP A 46 9.38 3.80 -10.76
N LYS A 47 8.82 4.70 -11.57
CA LYS A 47 8.28 5.99 -11.11
C LYS A 47 7.17 5.85 -10.07
N LEU A 48 6.31 4.85 -10.21
CA LEU A 48 5.18 4.63 -9.30
C LEU A 48 5.52 3.76 -8.09
N VAL A 49 6.72 3.19 -8.02
CA VAL A 49 7.09 2.31 -6.90
C VAL A 49 7.10 3.09 -5.59
N GLY A 50 6.44 2.51 -4.58
CA GLY A 50 6.22 3.15 -3.29
C GLY A 50 4.97 4.04 -3.21
N ALA A 51 4.24 4.20 -4.31
CA ALA A 51 2.94 4.88 -4.29
C ALA A 51 1.88 4.00 -3.63
N GLN A 52 1.00 4.62 -2.85
CA GLN A 52 -0.12 3.94 -2.20
C GLN A 52 -1.34 3.89 -3.11
N VAL A 53 -2.03 2.75 -3.10
CA VAL A 53 -3.30 2.52 -3.78
C VAL A 53 -4.31 2.12 -2.72
N HIS A 54 -5.41 2.85 -2.65
CA HIS A 54 -6.45 2.61 -1.65
C HIS A 54 -7.69 2.08 -2.36
N THR A 55 -8.24 0.98 -1.87
CA THR A 55 -9.47 0.40 -2.41
C THR A 55 -10.55 0.47 -1.33
N PRO A 56 -11.72 1.08 -1.59
CA PRO A 56 -12.75 1.23 -0.57
C PRO A 56 -13.28 -0.14 -0.10
N ARG A 57 -13.49 -0.28 1.22
CA ARG A 57 -14.02 -1.48 1.87
C ARG A 57 -14.92 -1.08 3.04
N GLY A 58 -16.24 -1.23 2.86
CA GLY A 58 -17.21 -0.73 3.85
C GLY A 58 -17.00 0.75 4.11
N ASP A 59 -16.87 1.13 5.38
CA ASP A 59 -16.59 2.49 5.83
C ASP A 59 -15.08 2.85 5.78
N GLY A 60 -14.22 1.89 5.41
CA GLY A 60 -12.78 2.01 5.37
C GLY A 60 -12.17 1.76 4.00
N HIS A 61 -10.90 1.40 3.99
CA HIS A 61 -10.19 1.05 2.76
C HIS A 61 -9.05 0.07 3.00
N ALA A 62 -8.82 -0.82 2.03
CA ALA A 62 -7.59 -1.60 1.95
C ALA A 62 -6.46 -0.75 1.37
N VAL A 63 -5.26 -0.87 1.91
CA VAL A 63 -4.07 -0.15 1.46
C VAL A 63 -3.12 -1.12 0.75
N TYR A 64 -2.63 -0.70 -0.40
CA TYR A 64 -1.61 -1.40 -1.18
C TYR A 64 -0.49 -0.45 -1.55
N MET A 65 0.72 -0.97 -1.74
CA MET A 65 1.84 -0.20 -2.26
C MET A 65 2.38 -0.81 -3.56
N VAL A 66 2.67 0.02 -4.54
CA VAL A 66 3.22 -0.44 -5.83
C VAL A 66 4.65 -0.93 -5.64
N ALA A 67 4.92 -2.18 -6.03
CA ALA A 67 6.23 -2.80 -5.97
C ALA A 67 6.95 -2.85 -7.34
N ARG A 68 6.19 -2.83 -8.44
CA ARG A 68 6.70 -2.81 -9.82
C ARG A 68 5.60 -2.39 -10.80
N GLU A 69 5.92 -1.68 -11.89
CA GLU A 69 4.92 -1.28 -12.90
C GLU A 69 4.69 -2.34 -13.98
N LYS A 70 5.72 -3.11 -14.38
CA LYS A 70 5.65 -4.11 -15.46
C LYS A 70 6.47 -5.40 -15.16
N PRO A 71 5.82 -6.56 -14.96
CA PRO A 71 4.39 -6.72 -14.72
C PRO A 71 3.96 -5.94 -13.47
N LEU A 72 2.68 -5.53 -13.39
CA LEU A 72 2.18 -4.79 -12.23
C LEU A 72 2.24 -5.68 -10.98
N GLU A 73 2.95 -5.21 -9.97
CA GLU A 73 3.04 -5.86 -8.66
C GLU A 73 2.64 -4.88 -7.55
N LEU A 74 1.83 -5.36 -6.61
CA LEU A 74 1.41 -4.64 -5.42
C LEU A 74 1.79 -5.43 -4.17
N VAL A 75 2.03 -4.74 -3.08
CA VAL A 75 2.16 -5.31 -1.73
C VAL A 75 0.97 -4.87 -0.90
N HIS A 76 0.28 -5.81 -0.27
CA HIS A 76 -0.76 -5.50 0.70
C HIS A 76 -0.15 -4.90 1.97
N VAL A 77 -0.70 -3.78 2.44
CA VAL A 77 -0.24 -3.06 3.63
C VAL A 77 -1.27 -3.28 4.74
N PRO A 78 -1.00 -4.14 5.73
CA PRO A 78 -1.96 -4.53 6.76
C PRO A 78 -1.97 -3.55 7.94
N ILE A 79 -2.11 -2.26 7.66
CA ILE A 79 -2.25 -1.18 8.67
C ILE A 79 -3.64 -0.55 8.59
N GLY A 80 -4.05 0.23 9.58
CA GLY A 80 -5.42 0.72 9.71
C GLY A 80 -6.43 -0.44 9.83
N ASP A 81 -7.49 -0.41 9.02
CA ASP A 81 -8.53 -1.45 9.04
C ASP A 81 -8.06 -2.82 8.49
N ALA A 82 -6.82 -2.89 7.96
CA ALA A 82 -6.14 -4.11 7.51
C ALA A 82 -6.93 -5.01 6.54
N TRP A 83 -7.96 -4.46 5.89
CA TRP A 83 -8.77 -5.18 4.92
C TRP A 83 -7.94 -5.61 3.74
N ARG A 84 -8.12 -6.85 3.28
CA ARG A 84 -7.70 -7.25 1.95
C ARG A 84 -8.84 -7.03 0.96
N ALA A 85 -8.53 -6.44 -0.20
CA ALA A 85 -9.44 -6.37 -1.34
C ALA A 85 -9.84 -7.77 -1.83
N ASP A 86 -11.00 -7.85 -2.49
CA ASP A 86 -11.54 -9.12 -2.97
C ASP A 86 -10.67 -9.59 -4.15
N PRO A 87 -10.31 -10.88 -4.24
CA PRO A 87 -9.57 -11.41 -5.37
C PRO A 87 -10.15 -11.02 -6.75
N VAL A 88 -11.46 -10.77 -6.86
CA VAL A 88 -12.11 -10.26 -8.08
C VAL A 88 -11.56 -8.89 -8.50
N TRP A 89 -11.28 -8.01 -7.54
CA TRP A 89 -10.68 -6.71 -7.79
C TRP A 89 -9.19 -6.85 -8.17
N GLU A 90 -8.49 -7.78 -7.52
CA GLU A 90 -7.07 -8.10 -7.78
C GLU A 90 -6.85 -8.61 -9.23
N ARG A 91 -7.80 -9.39 -9.77
CA ARG A 91 -7.73 -10.00 -11.12
C ARG A 91 -7.87 -9.00 -12.27
N GLY A 92 -8.54 -7.87 -12.06
CA GLY A 92 -8.85 -6.88 -13.11
C GLY A 92 -7.89 -5.69 -13.17
N LEU A 93 -7.10 -5.46 -12.13
CA LEU A 93 -6.34 -4.22 -11.97
C LEU A 93 -5.22 -4.06 -13.00
N ARG A 94 -5.21 -2.91 -13.68
CA ARG A 94 -4.18 -2.52 -14.66
C ARG A 94 -3.36 -1.34 -14.16
N LEU A 95 -2.19 -1.15 -14.76
CA LEU A 95 -1.32 0.01 -14.48
C LEU A 95 -2.03 1.36 -14.72
N SER A 96 -2.93 1.43 -15.71
CA SER A 96 -3.74 2.62 -15.97
C SER A 96 -4.66 2.98 -14.81
N ASP A 97 -5.20 1.99 -14.11
CA ASP A 97 -6.12 2.19 -12.98
C ASP A 97 -5.34 2.67 -11.76
N VAL A 98 -4.18 2.07 -11.50
CA VAL A 98 -3.22 2.52 -10.48
C VAL A 98 -2.83 3.97 -10.70
N LYS A 99 -2.50 4.35 -11.94
CA LYS A 99 -2.18 5.75 -12.28
C LYS A 99 -3.33 6.70 -11.93
N ARG A 100 -4.58 6.34 -12.22
CA ARG A 100 -5.76 7.16 -11.86
C ARG A 100 -5.93 7.30 -10.35
N MET A 101 -5.68 6.22 -9.59
CA MET A 101 -5.83 6.20 -8.13
C MET A 101 -4.73 6.99 -7.41
N VAL A 102 -3.50 6.93 -7.92
CA VAL A 102 -2.36 7.68 -7.37
C VAL A 102 -2.46 9.17 -7.75
N VAL A 103 -2.72 9.47 -9.03
CA VAL A 103 -2.80 10.86 -9.53
C VAL A 103 -4.03 11.60 -8.99
N GLY A 104 -5.16 10.92 -8.80
CA GLY A 104 -6.35 11.53 -8.19
C GLY A 104 -6.16 12.01 -6.75
N ARG A 105 -5.04 11.70 -6.09
CA ARG A 105 -4.67 12.15 -4.74
C ARG A 105 -3.44 13.05 -4.69
N VAL A 106 -2.68 13.15 -5.77
CA VAL A 106 -1.63 14.16 -5.95
C VAL A 106 -2.26 15.27 -6.77
N GLY A 107 -2.95 16.19 -6.09
CA GLY A 107 -3.40 17.43 -6.72
C GLY A 107 -2.20 18.12 -7.36
N LEU A 108 -2.21 18.20 -8.69
CA LEU A 108 -1.58 19.30 -9.40
C LEU A 108 -2.48 20.53 -9.27
#